data_AF-A0AAU0KJ68-F1
#
_entry.id   AF-A0AAU0KJ68-F1
#
_cell.length_a   1.000
_cell.length_b   1.000
_cell.length_c   1.000
_cell.angle_alpha   90.00
_cell.angle_beta   90.00
_cell.angle_gamma   90.00
#
_symmetry.space_group_name_H-M   'P 1'
#
loop_
_entity.id
_entity.type
_entity.pdbx_description
1 polymer ?
#
loop_
_entity_poly.entity_id
_entity_poly.type
_entity_poly.pdbx_seq_one_letter_code
_entity_poly.pdbx_strand_id
1 'polypeptide(L)'
;MARPPTGREFVKAAKERIASAKTVDALRAAQALLLPLEFGLSLEETATVIGLSKSRTGKLRTQFQRIETGALQIRSKKELRNHARMSLAEEVKFLARFIAQAKDPGTLSIAELKAELEQCIGRPVSTSTVYQLLRRHGVTKLAQQTSAEIILAQAWEKLSRRNSGTKGKE
;
A
#
# COMPACT_ATOMS: atom_id res chain seq x y z
N MET A 1 33.49 -2.03 -17.05
CA MET A 1 33.45 -0.59 -16.72
C MET A 1 32.25 -0.31 -15.82
N ALA A 2 32.43 0.46 -14.74
CA ALA A 2 31.32 0.86 -13.88
C ALA A 2 30.45 1.91 -14.59
N ARG A 3 29.14 1.69 -14.65
CA ARG A 3 28.19 2.63 -15.24
C ARG A 3 28.23 3.95 -14.43
N PRO A 4 28.34 5.12 -15.08
CA PRO A 4 28.38 6.39 -14.36
C PRO A 4 27.12 6.56 -13.50
N PRO A 5 27.22 7.16 -12.30
CA PRO A 5 26.08 7.42 -11.46
C PRO A 5 25.13 8.41 -12.15
N THR A 6 23.86 8.03 -12.28
CA THR A 6 22.78 8.83 -12.89
C THR A 6 21.87 9.41 -11.79
N GLY A 7 21.04 10.40 -12.12
CA GLY A 7 20.04 10.97 -11.20
C GLY A 7 20.52 12.21 -10.45
N ARG A 8 21.36 13.04 -11.07
CA ARG A 8 21.83 14.33 -10.51
C ARG A 8 20.67 15.26 -10.15
N GLU A 9 19.57 15.19 -10.88
CA GLU A 9 18.34 15.95 -10.61
C GLU A 9 17.74 15.66 -9.21
N PHE A 10 17.97 14.46 -8.67
CA PHE A 10 17.43 14.05 -7.36
C PHE A 10 18.39 14.34 -6.18
N VAL A 11 19.50 15.03 -6.41
CA VAL A 11 20.49 15.31 -5.35
C VAL A 11 19.90 16.19 -4.25
N LYS A 12 19.10 17.20 -4.62
CA LYS A 12 18.42 18.06 -3.64
C LYS A 12 17.43 17.26 -2.78
N ALA A 13 16.58 16.45 -3.43
CA ALA A 13 15.65 15.54 -2.76
C ALA A 13 16.37 14.55 -1.85
N ALA A 14 17.53 14.02 -2.26
CA ALA A 14 18.34 13.13 -1.42
C ALA A 14 18.84 13.83 -0.15
N LYS A 15 19.28 15.09 -0.22
CA LYS A 15 19.70 15.86 0.96
C LYS A 15 18.53 16.09 1.93
N GLU A 16 17.37 16.50 1.41
CA GLU A 16 16.15 16.68 2.19
C GLU A 16 15.68 15.37 2.82
N ARG A 17 15.80 14.25 2.09
CA ARG A 17 15.46 12.92 2.61
C ARG A 17 16.39 12.48 3.72
N ILE A 18 17.69 12.74 3.63
CA ILE A 18 18.65 12.41 4.71
C ILE A 18 18.29 13.16 5.98
N ALA A 19 17.92 14.44 5.89
CA ALA A 19 17.52 15.25 7.04
C ALA A 19 16.18 14.80 7.67
N SER A 20 15.24 14.31 6.86
CA SER A 20 13.88 13.96 7.30
C SER A 20 13.62 12.46 7.49
N ALA A 21 14.60 11.60 7.20
CA ALA A 21 14.43 10.15 7.20
C ALA A 21 14.14 9.61 8.62
N LYS A 22 13.02 8.91 8.76
CA LYS A 22 12.62 8.22 10.00
C LYS A 22 13.05 6.75 10.05
N THR A 23 13.48 6.20 8.92
CA THR A 23 13.89 4.80 8.80
C THR A 23 15.29 4.70 8.24
N VAL A 24 16.05 3.72 8.73
CA VAL A 24 17.42 3.47 8.29
C VAL A 24 17.47 3.15 6.80
N ASP A 25 16.49 2.42 6.29
CA ASP A 25 16.42 2.08 4.86
C ASP A 25 16.20 3.33 3.98
N ALA A 26 15.38 4.29 4.42
CA ALA A 26 15.18 5.54 3.69
C ALA A 26 16.44 6.40 3.68
N LEU A 27 17.14 6.48 4.82
CA LEU A 27 18.41 7.18 4.95
C LEU A 27 19.49 6.56 4.04
N ARG A 28 19.64 5.23 4.08
CA ARG A 28 20.60 4.50 3.24
C ARG A 28 20.27 4.63 1.75
N ALA A 29 18.99 4.67 1.38
CA ALA A 29 18.57 4.88 -0.02
C ALA A 29 18.99 6.26 -0.55
N ALA A 30 18.79 7.31 0.26
CA ALA A 30 19.21 8.65 -0.09
C ALA A 30 20.75 8.79 -0.15
N GLN A 31 21.47 8.20 0.81
CA GLN A 31 22.94 8.16 0.81
C GLN A 31 23.50 7.41 -0.39
N ALA A 32 22.88 6.29 -0.80
CA ALA A 32 23.30 5.52 -1.97
C ALA A 32 23.21 6.30 -3.29
N LEU A 33 22.37 7.34 -3.35
CA LEU A 33 22.32 8.28 -4.47
C LEU A 33 23.29 9.45 -4.28
N LEU A 34 23.31 10.05 -3.09
CA LEU A 34 24.10 11.25 -2.80
C LEU A 34 25.61 11.00 -2.89
N LEU A 35 26.09 9.92 -2.27
CA LEU A 35 27.52 9.65 -2.07
C LEU A 35 28.30 9.54 -3.41
N PRO A 36 27.84 8.79 -4.42
CA PRO A 36 28.50 8.77 -5.72
C PRO A 36 28.42 10.07 -6.52
N LEU A 37 27.36 10.86 -6.33
CA LEU A 37 27.07 12.02 -7.17
C LEU A 37 27.77 13.29 -6.70
N GLU A 38 27.82 13.52 -5.39
CA GLU A 38 28.45 14.71 -4.78
C GLU A 38 29.92 14.45 -4.44
N PHE A 39 30.25 13.26 -3.95
CA PHE A 39 31.59 12.94 -3.44
C PHE A 39 32.39 12.05 -4.39
N GLY A 40 31.85 11.71 -5.56
CA GLY A 40 32.55 10.91 -6.58
C GLY A 40 32.85 9.46 -6.17
N LEU A 41 32.23 8.97 -5.08
CA LEU A 41 32.49 7.64 -4.56
C LEU A 41 32.03 6.55 -5.53
N SER A 42 32.82 5.49 -5.63
CA SER A 42 32.41 4.27 -6.34
C SER A 42 31.23 3.59 -5.61
N LEU A 43 30.52 2.72 -6.31
CA LEU A 43 29.45 1.93 -5.70
C LEU A 43 29.97 0.99 -4.59
N GLU A 44 31.22 0.56 -4.66
CA GLU A 44 31.85 -0.33 -3.65
C GLU A 44 32.20 0.44 -2.38
N GLU A 45 32.82 1.61 -2.53
CA GLU A 45 33.10 2.50 -1.41
C GLU A 45 31.80 2.97 -0.76
N THR A 46 30.81 3.37 -1.57
CA THR A 46 29.48 3.75 -1.08
C THR A 46 28.84 2.63 -0.28
N ALA A 47 28.92 1.39 -0.78
CA ALA A 47 28.38 0.22 -0.09
C ALA A 47 29.07 -0.01 1.26
N THR A 48 30.39 0.18 1.31
CA THR A 48 31.18 0.09 2.55
C THR A 48 30.77 1.16 3.54
N VAL A 49 30.64 2.42 3.11
CA VAL A 49 30.24 3.57 3.96
C VAL A 49 28.85 3.37 4.57
N ILE A 50 27.88 2.89 3.79
CA ILE A 50 26.51 2.68 4.30
C ILE A 50 26.31 1.33 5.01
N GLY A 51 27.33 0.45 4.99
CA GLY A 51 27.33 -0.88 5.60
C GLY A 51 26.44 -1.90 4.88
N LEU A 52 26.40 -1.88 3.54
CA LEU A 52 25.61 -2.81 2.72
C LEU A 52 26.45 -3.47 1.62
N SER A 53 25.88 -4.48 0.95
CA SER A 53 26.51 -5.08 -0.22
C SER A 53 26.37 -4.19 -1.46
N LYS A 54 27.35 -4.23 -2.37
CA LYS A 54 27.33 -3.52 -3.67
C LYS A 54 26.01 -3.67 -4.43
N SER A 55 25.48 -4.89 -4.47
CA SER A 55 24.21 -5.19 -5.15
C SER A 55 23.03 -4.46 -4.49
N ARG A 56 22.95 -4.45 -3.15
CA ARG A 56 21.87 -3.78 -2.44
C ARG A 56 21.99 -2.26 -2.53
N THR A 57 23.19 -1.71 -2.45
CA THR A 57 23.46 -0.28 -2.68
C THR A 57 22.97 0.17 -4.06
N GLY A 58 23.30 -0.59 -5.11
CA GLY A 58 22.82 -0.31 -6.47
C GLY A 58 21.30 -0.34 -6.59
N LYS A 59 20.65 -1.36 -5.98
CA LYS A 59 19.18 -1.46 -5.94
C LYS A 59 18.54 -0.29 -5.21
N LEU A 60 19.09 0.12 -4.07
CA LEU A 60 18.59 1.24 -3.28
C LEU A 60 18.67 2.56 -4.06
N ARG A 61 19.77 2.81 -4.77
CA ARG A 61 19.91 4.00 -5.63
C ARG A 61 18.82 4.04 -6.71
N THR A 62 18.61 2.94 -7.44
CA THR A 62 17.56 2.87 -8.47
C THR A 62 16.17 2.96 -7.87
N GLN A 63 15.94 2.34 -6.71
CA GLN A 63 14.67 2.42 -6.01
C GLN A 63 14.36 3.86 -5.59
N PHE A 64 15.35 4.58 -5.05
CA PHE A 64 15.21 5.99 -4.68
C PHE A 64 14.76 6.84 -5.87
N GLN A 65 15.45 6.74 -7.02
CA GLN A 65 15.06 7.46 -8.24
C GLN A 65 13.62 7.15 -8.68
N ARG A 66 13.21 5.87 -8.62
CA ARG A 66 11.84 5.47 -8.96
C ARG A 66 10.80 5.99 -7.99
N ILE A 67 11.14 6.16 -6.71
CA ILE A 67 10.25 6.77 -5.72
C ILE A 67 10.07 8.25 -6.02
N GLU A 68 11.17 8.97 -6.25
CA GLU A 68 11.13 10.41 -6.57
C GLU A 68 10.43 10.69 -7.90
N THR A 69 10.58 9.80 -8.88
CA THR A 69 9.83 9.90 -10.16
C THR A 69 8.35 9.49 -10.02
N GLY A 70 7.92 9.04 -8.84
CA GLY A 70 6.57 8.52 -8.60
C GLY A 70 6.28 7.15 -9.23
N ALA A 71 7.25 6.56 -9.95
CA ALA A 71 7.15 5.25 -10.59
C ALA A 71 7.10 4.08 -9.59
N LEU A 72 7.50 4.30 -8.32
CA LEU A 72 7.40 3.32 -7.25
C LEU A 72 6.87 3.97 -5.98
N GLN A 73 5.71 3.50 -5.51
CA GLN A 73 5.13 3.91 -4.24
C GLN A 73 5.54 2.93 -3.14
N ILE A 74 6.09 3.43 -2.03
CA ILE A 74 6.40 2.60 -0.86
C ILE A 74 5.08 2.26 -0.16
N ARG A 75 4.66 0.99 -0.25
CA ARG A 75 3.48 0.50 0.48
C ARG A 75 3.88 0.00 1.85
N SER A 76 3.12 0.36 2.88
CA SER A 76 3.33 -0.17 4.23
C SER A 76 2.99 -1.66 4.27
N LYS A 77 3.61 -2.43 5.18
CA LYS A 77 3.30 -3.87 5.33
C LYS A 77 1.82 -4.12 5.64
N LYS A 78 1.14 -3.16 6.27
CA LYS A 78 -0.29 -3.20 6.58
C LYS A 78 -1.18 -2.97 5.34
N GLU A 79 -0.66 -2.32 4.31
CA GLU A 79 -1.33 -2.12 3.01
C GLU A 79 -1.09 -3.28 2.03
N LEU A 80 -0.08 -4.12 2.29
CA LEU A 80 0.21 -5.26 1.43
C LEU A 80 -0.92 -6.29 1.53
N ARG A 81 -1.68 -6.42 0.45
CA ARG A 81 -2.71 -7.44 0.24
C ARG A 81 -2.12 -8.69 -0.41
N ASN A 82 -1.00 -9.16 0.12
CA ASN A 82 -0.34 -10.37 -0.37
C ASN A 82 -1.31 -11.55 -0.16
N HIS A 83 -1.60 -12.31 -1.22
CA HIS A 83 -2.60 -13.39 -1.24
C HIS A 83 -4.07 -12.95 -1.06
N ALA A 84 -4.41 -11.70 -1.40
CA ALA A 84 -5.82 -11.33 -1.50
C ALA A 84 -6.53 -12.19 -2.56
N ARG A 85 -7.69 -12.71 -2.18
CA ARG A 85 -8.52 -13.58 -3.04
C ARG A 85 -9.33 -12.82 -4.08
N MET A 86 -9.55 -11.51 -3.84
CA MET A 86 -10.26 -10.58 -4.72
C MET A 86 -9.64 -9.18 -4.62
N SER A 87 -9.79 -8.40 -5.70
CA SER A 87 -9.46 -6.97 -5.69
C SER A 87 -10.44 -6.17 -4.81
N LEU A 88 -10.06 -4.96 -4.38
CA LEU A 88 -10.97 -4.10 -3.60
C LEU A 88 -12.24 -3.76 -4.38
N ALA A 89 -12.12 -3.55 -5.69
CA ALA A 89 -13.26 -3.23 -6.55
C ALA A 89 -14.23 -4.42 -6.67
N GLU A 90 -13.70 -5.65 -6.79
CA GLU A 90 -14.51 -6.87 -6.78
C GLU A 90 -15.21 -7.09 -5.44
N GLU A 91 -14.50 -6.91 -4.32
CA GLU A 91 -15.09 -7.01 -2.98
C GLU A 91 -16.27 -6.05 -2.81
N VAL A 92 -16.16 -4.81 -3.30
CA VAL A 92 -17.24 -3.84 -3.23
C VAL A 92 -18.41 -4.23 -4.12
N LYS A 93 -18.17 -4.65 -5.37
CA LYS A 93 -19.23 -5.11 -6.27
C LYS A 93 -20.00 -6.30 -5.68
N PHE A 94 -19.28 -7.23 -5.07
CA PHE A 94 -19.85 -8.37 -4.37
C PHE A 94 -20.75 -7.93 -3.20
N LEU A 95 -20.23 -7.06 -2.32
CA LEU A 95 -21.01 -6.56 -1.18
C LEU A 95 -22.23 -5.75 -1.61
N ALA A 96 -22.10 -4.93 -2.67
CA ALA A 96 -23.23 -4.15 -3.20
C ALA A 96 -24.33 -5.07 -3.76
N ARG A 97 -23.96 -6.12 -4.50
CA ARG A 97 -24.91 -7.14 -4.98
C ARG A 97 -25.60 -7.85 -3.82
N PHE A 98 -24.84 -8.26 -2.81
CA PHE A 98 -25.38 -8.96 -1.65
C PHE A 98 -26.39 -8.10 -0.88
N ILE A 99 -26.08 -6.81 -0.69
CA ILE A 99 -26.97 -5.87 -0.01
C ILE A 99 -28.23 -5.60 -0.83
N ALA A 100 -28.12 -5.50 -2.16
CA ALA A 100 -29.28 -5.35 -3.03
C ALA A 100 -30.20 -6.58 -3.05
N GLN A 101 -29.66 -7.77 -2.75
CA GLN A 101 -30.43 -9.01 -2.66
C GLN A 101 -31.01 -9.26 -1.27
N ALA A 102 -30.44 -8.64 -0.23
CA ALA A 102 -30.94 -8.74 1.13
C ALA A 102 -32.26 -7.97 1.28
N LYS A 103 -33.36 -8.70 1.54
CA LYS A 103 -34.69 -8.11 1.74
C LYS A 103 -34.76 -7.21 2.99
N ASP A 104 -33.98 -7.54 4.03
CA ASP A 104 -33.88 -6.76 5.26
C ASP A 104 -32.41 -6.51 5.63
N PRO A 105 -31.96 -5.24 5.77
CA PRO A 105 -30.58 -4.91 6.13
C PRO A 105 -30.22 -5.31 7.59
N GLY A 106 -31.20 -5.70 8.41
CA GLY A 106 -31.01 -6.12 9.80
C GLY A 106 -30.58 -7.58 9.98
N THR A 107 -30.81 -8.44 8.98
CA THR A 107 -30.64 -9.91 9.10
C THR A 107 -29.58 -10.44 8.14
N LEU A 108 -28.46 -9.74 8.00
CA LEU A 108 -27.33 -10.24 7.20
C LEU A 108 -26.76 -11.51 7.84
N SER A 109 -27.14 -12.67 7.32
CA SER A 109 -26.62 -13.96 7.75
C SER A 109 -25.18 -14.10 7.29
N ILE A 110 -24.24 -14.15 8.25
CA ILE A 110 -22.81 -14.33 7.99
C ILE A 110 -22.55 -15.67 7.30
N ALA A 111 -23.41 -16.68 7.53
CA ALA A 111 -23.32 -17.98 6.89
C ALA A 111 -23.67 -17.90 5.38
N GLU A 112 -24.71 -17.14 5.01
CA GLU A 112 -25.09 -16.93 3.61
C GLU A 112 -24.02 -16.13 2.86
N LEU A 113 -23.53 -15.04 3.48
CA LEU A 113 -22.44 -14.25 2.91
C LEU A 113 -21.18 -15.09 2.68
N LYS A 114 -20.88 -16.02 3.61
CA LYS A 114 -19.78 -16.96 3.45
C LYS A 114 -20.01 -17.89 2.26
N ALA A 115 -21.21 -18.49 2.14
CA ALA A 115 -21.52 -19.42 1.07
C ALA A 115 -21.43 -18.76 -0.32
N GLU A 116 -21.96 -17.55 -0.48
CA GLU A 116 -21.85 -16.81 -1.73
C GLU A 116 -20.40 -16.41 -2.04
N LEU A 117 -19.63 -16.02 -1.02
CA LEU A 117 -18.22 -15.68 -1.19
C LEU A 117 -17.41 -16.91 -1.62
N GLU A 118 -17.72 -18.09 -1.09
CA GLU A 118 -17.11 -19.36 -1.50
C GLU A 118 -17.49 -19.73 -2.95
N GLN A 119 -18.73 -19.48 -3.37
CA GLN A 119 -19.17 -19.69 -4.75
C GLN A 119 -18.47 -18.75 -5.74
N CYS A 120 -18.35 -17.46 -5.41
CA CYS A 120 -17.66 -16.48 -6.27
C CYS A 120 -16.15 -16.74 -6.38
N ILE A 121 -15.51 -17.20 -5.31
CA ILE A 121 -14.06 -17.45 -5.28
C ILE A 121 -13.73 -18.89 -5.74
N GLY A 122 -14.68 -19.81 -5.68
CA GLY A 122 -14.49 -21.23 -6.00
C GLY A 122 -13.58 -21.96 -5.01
N ARG A 123 -13.42 -21.44 -3.79
CA ARG A 123 -12.55 -22.01 -2.74
C ARG A 123 -13.17 -21.84 -1.36
N PRO A 124 -12.92 -22.75 -0.42
CA PRO A 124 -13.40 -22.61 0.95
C PRO A 124 -12.78 -21.40 1.64
N VAL A 125 -13.60 -20.66 2.38
CA VAL A 125 -13.25 -19.40 3.05
C VAL A 125 -13.49 -19.57 4.56
N SER A 126 -12.57 -19.08 5.38
CA SER A 126 -12.79 -19.08 6.83
C SER A 126 -13.80 -17.99 7.22
N THR A 127 -14.54 -18.19 8.31
CA THR A 127 -15.41 -17.13 8.89
C THR A 127 -14.61 -15.87 9.21
N SER A 128 -13.35 -16.01 9.63
CA SER A 128 -12.45 -14.87 9.88
C SER A 128 -12.22 -14.00 8.63
N THR A 129 -12.20 -14.60 7.44
CA THR A 129 -12.03 -13.87 6.18
C THR A 129 -13.26 -13.03 5.86
N VAL A 130 -14.46 -13.54 6.16
CA VAL A 130 -15.72 -12.80 6.02
C VAL A 130 -15.74 -11.62 6.99
N TYR A 131 -15.38 -11.83 8.26
CA TYR A 131 -15.25 -10.74 9.22
C TYR A 131 -14.19 -9.70 8.82
N GLN A 132 -13.05 -10.14 8.26
CA GLN A 132 -12.04 -9.21 7.75
C GLN A 132 -12.55 -8.40 6.55
N LEU A 133 -13.28 -9.03 5.63
CA LEU A 133 -13.93 -8.35 4.51
C LEU A 133 -14.85 -7.24 5.02
N LEU A 134 -15.78 -7.58 5.93
CA LEU A 134 -16.70 -6.63 6.53
C LEU A 134 -15.96 -5.50 7.27
N ARG A 135 -14.95 -5.84 8.08
CA ARG A 135 -14.13 -4.87 8.81
C ARG A 135 -13.38 -3.91 7.88
N ARG A 136 -12.87 -4.37 6.72
CA ARG A 136 -12.19 -3.53 5.73
C ARG A 136 -13.13 -2.50 5.11
N HIS A 137 -14.37 -2.92 4.86
CA HIS A 137 -15.42 -2.08 4.26
C HIS A 137 -16.26 -1.32 5.30
N GLY A 138 -15.88 -1.36 6.59
CA GLY A 138 -16.52 -0.59 7.65
C GLY A 138 -17.88 -1.13 8.11
N VAL A 139 -18.25 -2.35 7.73
CA VAL A 139 -19.53 -2.99 8.09
C VAL A 139 -19.37 -3.68 9.45
N THR A 140 -19.46 -2.93 10.54
CA THR A 140 -19.52 -3.47 11.92
C THR A 140 -20.95 -3.41 12.46
N LYS A 141 -21.31 -4.22 13.47
CA LYS A 141 -22.67 -4.40 14.07
C LYS A 141 -23.57 -3.14 14.17
N LEU A 142 -23.01 -1.94 14.31
CA LEU A 142 -23.74 -0.66 14.23
C LEU A 142 -24.47 -0.41 12.90
N ALA A 143 -24.07 -1.11 11.83
CA ALA A 143 -24.71 -1.08 10.51
C ALA A 143 -26.02 -1.84 10.41
N GLN A 144 -26.40 -2.60 11.44
CA GLN A 144 -27.68 -3.28 11.48
C GLN A 144 -28.85 -2.32 11.80
N GLN A 145 -28.58 -1.08 12.21
CA GLN A 145 -29.60 -0.10 12.62
C GLN A 145 -29.65 1.18 11.77
N THR A 146 -28.71 1.37 10.84
CA THR A 146 -28.70 2.52 9.92
C THR A 146 -28.44 2.00 8.52
N SER A 147 -29.31 2.37 7.57
CA SER A 147 -29.38 1.87 6.20
C SER A 147 -27.98 1.61 5.63
N ALA A 148 -27.74 0.37 5.19
CA ALA A 148 -26.46 -0.11 4.69
C ALA A 148 -25.86 0.81 3.59
N GLU A 149 -26.71 1.57 2.89
CA GLU A 149 -26.37 2.62 1.94
C GLU A 149 -25.54 3.77 2.54
N ILE A 150 -25.90 4.28 3.73
CA ILE A 150 -25.20 5.39 4.41
C ILE A 150 -23.80 4.94 4.84
N ILE A 151 -23.66 3.67 5.24
CA ILE A 151 -22.41 3.13 5.77
C ILE A 151 -21.46 2.76 4.63
N LEU A 152 -21.97 2.26 3.50
CA LEU A 152 -21.15 2.11 2.29
C LEU A 152 -20.70 3.46 1.74
N ALA A 153 -21.57 4.47 1.69
CA ALA A 153 -21.19 5.81 1.25
C ALA A 153 -20.13 6.46 2.16
N GLN A 154 -20.27 6.34 3.48
CA GLN A 154 -19.29 6.83 4.44
C GLN A 154 -17.99 6.01 4.46
N ALA A 155 -18.05 4.70 4.20
CA ALA A 155 -16.86 3.86 4.03
C ALA A 155 -16.09 4.23 2.76
N TRP A 156 -16.80 4.49 1.66
CA TRP A 156 -16.25 5.05 0.42
C TRP A 156 -15.65 6.43 0.65
N GLU A 157 -16.28 7.30 1.43
CA GLU A 157 -15.75 8.63 1.76
C GLU A 157 -14.51 8.55 2.66
N LYS A 158 -14.47 7.63 3.63
CA LYS A 158 -13.28 7.38 4.49
C LYS A 158 -12.15 6.69 3.73
N LEU A 159 -12.44 5.96 2.66
CA LEU A 159 -11.45 5.36 1.75
C LEU A 159 -10.92 6.39 0.75
N SER A 160 -11.80 7.23 0.18
CA SER A 160 -11.41 8.31 -0.74
C SER A 160 -10.64 9.41 -0.02
N ARG A 161 -11.00 9.77 1.23
CA ARG A 161 -10.22 10.69 2.09
C ARG A 161 -8.84 10.13 2.49
N ARG A 162 -8.72 8.81 2.65
CA ARG A 162 -7.41 8.14 2.89
C ARG A 162 -6.55 8.06 1.63
N ASN A 163 -7.17 7.92 0.45
CA ASN A 163 -6.50 7.99 -0.84
C ASN A 163 -6.18 9.43 -1.29
N SER A 164 -6.96 10.43 -0.86
CA SER A 164 -6.74 11.85 -1.16
C SER A 164 -5.81 12.52 -0.15
N GLY A 165 -5.68 11.99 1.07
CA GLY A 165 -4.62 12.36 2.01
C GLY A 165 -3.20 12.00 1.54
N THR A 166 -3.07 11.26 0.43
CA THR A 166 -1.83 11.00 -0.32
C THR A 166 -1.72 11.80 -1.63
N LYS A 167 -2.56 12.83 -1.80
CA LYS A 167 -2.40 13.90 -2.82
C LYS A 167 -2.54 15.26 -2.12
N GLY A 168 -1.50 15.68 -1.39
CA GLY A 168 -1.53 16.94 -0.65
C GLY A 168 -0.34 17.12 0.28
N LYS A 169 0.85 17.08 -0.31
CA LYS A 169 2.21 17.46 0.12
C LYS A 169 3.07 16.68 -0.88
N GLU A 170 3.33 17.18 -2.09
CA GLU A 170 3.67 18.54 -2.54
C GLU A 170 3.04 18.85 -3.89
#